data_AF-A0A3B9GLY1-F1
#
_entry.id   AF-A0A3B9GLY1-F1
#
_cell.length_a   1.000
_cell.length_b   1.000
_cell.length_c   1.000
_cell.angle_alpha   90.00
_cell.angle_beta   90.00
_cell.angle_gamma   90.00
#
_symmetry.space_group_name_H-M   'P 1'
#
loop_
_entity.id
_entity.type
_entity.pdbx_description
1 polymer ?
#
loop_
_entity_poly.entity_id
_entity_poly.type
_entity_poly.pdbx_seq_one_letter_code
_entity_poly.pdbx_strand_id
1 'polypeptide(L)'
;MDIDELRRLYDTYERRGANYPRFRREESETVVRMIALDEGEHCTVIFSSLNEVNADAAIEGELEYFARIGRRFEWKLFSHDDPPDLKAR
;
A
#
# COMPACT_ATOMS: atom_id res chain seq x y z
N MET A 1 18.26 18.88 -2.66
CA MET A 1 17.13 18.06 -2.22
C MET A 1 17.64 17.17 -1.11
N ASP A 2 17.08 17.29 0.08
CA ASP A 2 17.40 16.37 1.18
C ASP A 2 16.67 15.03 0.96
N ILE A 3 17.02 14.01 1.77
CA ILE A 3 16.47 12.66 1.62
C ILE A 3 14.99 12.56 1.97
N ASP A 4 14.51 13.35 2.93
CA ASP A 4 13.12 13.36 3.37
C ASP A 4 12.24 14.06 2.32
N GLU A 5 12.74 15.14 1.71
CA GLU A 5 12.10 15.77 0.56
C GLU A 5 11.97 14.78 -0.61
N LEU A 6 13.03 14.03 -0.94
CA LEU A 6 12.98 13.02 -1.99
C LEU A 6 11.98 11.89 -1.67
N ARG A 7 11.95 11.40 -0.42
CA ARG A 7 10.99 10.38 0.03
C ARG A 7 9.56 10.86 -0.10
N ARG A 8 9.26 12.09 0.35
CA ARG A 8 7.90 12.65 0.20
C ARG A 8 7.49 12.78 -1.27
N LEU A 9 8.41 13.20 -2.14
CA LEU A 9 8.13 13.28 -3.58
C LEU A 9 7.87 11.88 -4.16
N TYR A 10 8.70 10.91 -3.82
CA TYR A 10 8.53 9.51 -4.22
C TYR A 10 7.18 8.95 -3.74
N ASP A 11 6.84 9.12 -2.46
CA ASP A 11 5.57 8.66 -1.91
C ASP A 11 4.38 9.35 -2.59
N THR A 12 4.50 10.65 -2.90
CA THR A 12 3.44 11.41 -3.55
C THR A 12 3.19 10.94 -4.99
N TYR A 13 4.25 10.82 -5.80
CA TYR A 13 4.11 10.58 -7.24
C TYR A 13 4.16 9.11 -7.60
N GLU A 14 5.09 8.35 -7.02
CA GLU A 14 5.36 6.96 -7.42
C GLU A 14 4.56 5.93 -6.64
N ARG A 15 4.04 6.28 -5.45
CA ARG A 15 3.26 5.34 -4.62
C ARG A 15 1.81 5.76 -4.49
N ARG A 16 1.52 6.90 -3.88
CA ARG A 16 0.15 7.40 -3.73
C ARG A 16 -0.43 7.76 -5.08
N GLY A 17 0.31 8.50 -5.91
CA GLY A 17 -0.08 8.88 -7.27
C GLY A 17 0.02 7.77 -8.31
N ALA A 18 0.47 6.56 -7.93
CA ALA A 18 0.75 5.48 -8.86
C ALA A 18 -0.48 5.13 -9.71
N ASN A 19 -0.29 5.05 -11.02
CA ASN A 19 -1.29 4.59 -11.96
C ASN A 19 -0.62 3.81 -13.08
N TYR A 20 -0.61 2.50 -12.97
CA TYR A 20 0.11 1.62 -13.89
C TYR A 20 -0.86 0.88 -14.81
N PRO A 21 -0.49 0.67 -16.09
CA PRO A 21 -1.22 -0.23 -16.98
C PRO A 21 -1.37 -1.61 -16.35
N ARG A 22 -2.47 -2.31 -16.68
CA ARG A 22 -2.80 -3.66 -16.18
C ARG A 22 -3.15 -3.76 -14.69
N PHE A 23 -3.23 -2.63 -13.98
CA PHE A 23 -3.77 -2.56 -12.64
C PHE A 23 -4.98 -1.62 -12.58
N ARG A 24 -5.98 -2.01 -11.81
CA ARG A 24 -7.05 -1.11 -11.36
C ARG A 24 -6.62 -0.51 -10.03
N ARG A 25 -6.43 0.81 -10.01
CA ARG A 25 -6.13 1.55 -8.78
C ARG A 25 -7.38 1.68 -7.92
N GLU A 26 -7.25 1.37 -6.64
CA GLU A 26 -8.23 1.70 -5.61
C GLU A 26 -7.55 2.48 -4.49
N GLU A 27 -8.25 3.45 -3.91
CA GLU A 27 -7.75 4.23 -2.78
C GLU A 27 -8.80 4.22 -1.68
N SER A 28 -8.34 4.01 -0.46
CA SER A 28 -9.10 4.16 0.77
C SER A 28 -8.52 5.33 1.58
N GLU A 29 -9.01 5.55 2.79
CA GLU A 29 -8.47 6.59 3.67
C GLU A 29 -7.01 6.33 4.07
N THR A 30 -6.61 5.06 4.19
CA THR A 30 -5.30 4.68 4.75
C THR A 30 -4.38 4.00 3.75
N VAL A 31 -4.88 3.42 2.67
CA VAL A 31 -4.05 2.69 1.69
C VAL A 31 -4.43 2.96 0.24
N VAL A 32 -3.45 2.79 -0.66
CA VAL A 32 -3.65 2.68 -2.12
C VAL A 32 -3.33 1.25 -2.54
N ARG A 33 -4.29 0.63 -3.23
CA ARG A 33 -4.20 -0.72 -3.78
C ARG A 33 -4.07 -0.67 -5.30
N MET A 34 -3.25 -1.56 -5.84
CA MET A 34 -3.15 -1.87 -7.25
C MET A 34 -3.70 -3.28 -7.44
N ILE A 35 -4.92 -3.38 -7.97
CA ILE A 35 -5.58 -4.66 -8.22
C ILE A 35 -5.21 -5.13 -9.63
N ALA A 36 -4.44 -6.21 -9.74
CA ALA A 36 -4.03 -6.75 -11.02
C ALA A 36 -5.25 -7.20 -11.85
N LEU A 37 -5.30 -6.79 -13.12
CA LEU A 37 -6.37 -7.15 -14.05
C LEU A 37 -6.25 -8.60 -14.54
N ASP A 38 -5.04 -9.14 -14.54
CA ASP A 38 -4.76 -10.55 -14.82
C ASP A 38 -4.81 -11.35 -13.51
N GLU A 39 -5.45 -12.52 -13.53
CA GLU A 39 -5.56 -13.42 -12.37
C GLU A 39 -4.21 -14.03 -11.97
N GLY A 40 -3.27 -14.18 -12.92
CA GLY A 40 -1.93 -14.71 -12.66
C GLY A 40 -1.00 -13.73 -11.94
N GLU A 41 -1.34 -12.44 -11.91
CA GLU A 41 -0.54 -11.38 -11.29
C GLU A 41 -0.99 -11.08 -9.85
N HIS A 42 -0.02 -10.74 -9.02
CA HIS A 42 -0.26 -10.35 -7.63
C HIS A 42 -0.82 -8.93 -7.57
N CYS A 43 -1.81 -8.72 -6.69
CA CYS A 43 -2.20 -7.37 -6.31
C CYS A 43 -1.17 -6.76 -5.37
N THR A 44 -1.20 -5.44 -5.18
CA THR A 44 -0.21 -4.75 -4.35
C THR A 44 -0.88 -3.65 -3.53
N VAL A 45 -0.60 -3.59 -2.22
CA VAL A 45 -0.73 -2.35 -1.45
C VAL A 45 0.54 -1.54 -1.69
N ILE A 46 0.44 -0.47 -2.48
CA ILE A 46 1.62 0.29 -2.96
C ILE A 46 1.97 1.48 -2.05
N PHE A 47 0.97 1.98 -1.32
CA PHE A 47 1.11 3.09 -0.38
C PHE A 47 0.22 2.85 0.84
N SER A 48 0.72 3.26 2.00
CA SER A 48 -0.03 3.27 3.25
C SER A 48 0.32 4.51 4.06
N SER A 49 -0.70 5.20 4.58
CA SER A 49 -0.58 6.33 5.50
C SER A 49 -1.15 5.89 6.85
N LEU A 50 -0.33 5.22 7.63
CA LEU A 50 -0.71 4.62 8.91
C LEU A 50 -0.02 5.33 10.07
N ASN A 51 -0.46 4.96 11.27
CA ASN A 51 0.15 5.34 12.54
C ASN A 51 -0.07 4.21 13.55
N GLU A 52 0.53 4.37 14.73
CA GLU A 52 0.45 3.42 15.85
C GLU A 52 -0.98 2.97 16.21
N VAL A 53 -1.96 3.85 16.02
CA VAL A 53 -3.36 3.64 16.44
C VAL A 53 -4.14 2.85 15.40
N ASN A 54 -3.87 3.05 14.11
CA ASN A 54 -4.69 2.47 13.03
C ASN A 54 -4.01 1.35 12.25
N ALA A 55 -2.72 1.09 12.47
CA ALA A 55 -1.97 0.13 11.66
C ALA A 55 -2.56 -1.28 11.73
N ASP A 56 -2.87 -1.78 12.92
CA ASP A 56 -3.39 -3.15 13.10
C ASP A 56 -4.75 -3.33 12.43
N ALA A 57 -5.66 -2.37 12.66
CA ALA A 57 -6.97 -2.38 12.03
C ALA A 57 -6.89 -2.26 10.49
N ALA A 58 -5.93 -1.49 9.97
CA ALA A 58 -5.71 -1.40 8.53
C ALA A 58 -5.17 -2.71 7.96
N ILE A 59 -4.23 -3.37 8.65
CA ILE A 59 -3.70 -4.69 8.24
C ILE A 59 -4.83 -5.72 8.18
N GLU A 60 -5.65 -5.81 9.23
CA GLU A 60 -6.82 -6.70 9.26
C GLU A 60 -7.79 -6.39 8.10
N GLY A 61 -8.08 -5.11 7.86
CA GLY A 61 -8.95 -4.67 6.77
C GLY A 61 -8.42 -5.06 5.37
N GLU A 62 -7.10 -4.98 5.15
CA GLU A 62 -6.49 -5.43 3.90
C GLU A 62 -6.57 -6.94 3.72
N LEU A 63 -6.28 -7.70 4.78
CA LEU A 63 -6.40 -9.16 4.78
C LEU A 63 -7.83 -9.60 4.44
N GLU A 64 -8.83 -9.00 5.09
CA GLU A 64 -10.24 -9.26 4.81
C GLU A 64 -10.65 -8.86 3.39
N TYR A 65 -10.22 -7.69 2.93
CA TYR A 65 -10.49 -7.20 1.59
C TYR A 65 -9.99 -8.19 0.53
N PHE A 66 -8.73 -8.62 0.63
CA PHE A 66 -8.10 -9.52 -0.34
C PHE A 66 -8.64 -10.95 -0.26
N ALA A 67 -8.97 -11.43 0.95
CA ALA A 67 -9.67 -12.70 1.14
C ALA A 67 -11.04 -12.70 0.45
N ARG A 68 -11.82 -11.62 0.58
CA ARG A 68 -13.15 -11.48 -0.02
C ARG A 68 -13.12 -11.48 -1.54
N ILE A 69 -12.12 -10.87 -2.16
CA ILE A 69 -11.98 -10.88 -3.62
C ILE A 69 -11.22 -12.10 -4.14
N GLY A 70 -10.75 -12.98 -3.26
CA GLY A 70 -10.05 -14.22 -3.63
C GLY A 70 -8.69 -13.98 -4.30
N ARG A 71 -8.00 -12.88 -3.98
CA ARG A 71 -6.73 -12.51 -4.61
C ARG A 71 -5.59 -12.49 -3.60
N ARG A 72 -4.42 -12.98 -4.00
CA ARG A 72 -3.18 -12.78 -3.24
C ARG A 72 -2.65 -11.38 -3.50
N PHE A 73 -1.94 -10.84 -2.51
CA PHE A 73 -1.32 -9.53 -2.62
C PHE A 73 0.06 -9.50 -1.96
N GLU A 74 0.81 -8.45 -2.27
CA GLU A 74 2.00 -8.02 -1.54
C GLU A 74 1.80 -6.60 -0.98
N TRP A 75 2.53 -6.24 0.08
CA TRP A 75 2.56 -4.88 0.62
C TRP A 75 3.95 -4.29 0.39
N LYS A 76 4.05 -3.17 -0.35
CA LYS A 76 5.31 -2.45 -0.58
C LYS A 76 5.61 -1.55 0.61
N LEU A 77 6.39 -2.09 1.54
CA LEU A 77 6.84 -1.40 2.74
C LEU A 77 8.20 -0.72 2.54
N PHE A 78 8.32 0.50 3.04
CA PHE A 78 9.57 1.26 3.09
C PHE A 78 9.96 1.57 4.53
N SER A 79 11.25 1.77 4.78
CA SER A 79 11.78 2.05 6.14
C SER A 79 11.28 3.37 6.74
N HIS A 80 10.71 4.24 5.90
CA HIS A 80 10.15 5.54 6.30
C HIS A 80 8.61 5.51 6.36
N ASP A 81 7.99 4.35 6.19
CA ASP A 81 6.57 4.18 6.48
C ASP A 81 6.39 4.12 8.01
N ASP A 82 5.28 4.71 8.47
CA ASP A 82 4.85 4.63 9.87
C ASP A 82 3.82 3.51 10.05
N PRO A 83 3.76 2.87 11.22
CA PRO A 83 4.72 2.98 12.32
C PRO A 83 6.08 2.30 11.98
N PRO A 84 7.19 2.65 12.67
CA PRO A 84 8.51 2.07 12.38
C PRO A 84 8.56 0.54 12.53
N ASP A 85 7.64 -0.04 13.29
CA ASP A 85 7.51 -1.48 13.50
C ASP A 85 6.52 -2.17 12.54
N LEU A 86 6.00 -1.47 11.53
CA LEU A 86 4.97 -1.99 10.62
C LEU A 86 5.35 -3.32 9.95
N LYS A 87 6.65 -3.57 9.72
CA LYS A 87 7.14 -4.86 9.20
C LYS A 87 6.90 -6.05 10.13
N ALA A 88 6.89 -5.81 11.43
CA ALA A 88 6.80 -6.83 12.46
C ALA A 88 5.37 -7.07 12.96
N ARG A 89 4.41 -6.26 12.50
CA ARG A 89 2.98 -6.42 12.76
C ARG A 89 2.38 -7.54 11.91
#